data_AF-A0A6P3DSD7-F1
#
_entry.id   AF-A0A6P3DSD7-F1
#
_cell.length_a   1.000
_cell.length_b   1.000
_cell.length_c   1.000
_cell.angle_alpha   90.00
_cell.angle_beta   90.00
_cell.angle_gamma   90.00
#
_symmetry.space_group_name_H-M   'P 1'
#
loop_
_entity.id
_entity.type
_entity.pdbx_description
1 polymer ?
#
loop_
_entity_poly.entity_id
_entity_poly.type
_entity_poly.pdbx_seq_one_letter_code
_entity_poly.pdbx_strand_id
1 'polypeptide(L)'
;MPHAGFVTILIGVTVATVLYFMFGTNKPRTAQQYYEHAYDYHSERPNRLFDSEECSICLLPLINKATYILPCKHQFHKNCIDEWRHQAQGHRALCPLCRSPFT
;
A
#
# COMPACT_ATOMS: atom_id res chain seq x y z
N MET A 1 -56.16 -30.99 -22.71
CA MET A 1 -55.55 -29.67 -22.95
C MET A 1 -54.25 -29.59 -22.14
N PRO A 2 -53.12 -30.12 -22.65
CA PRO A 2 -51.90 -30.37 -21.87
C PRO A 2 -51.04 -29.12 -21.60
N HIS A 3 -51.45 -27.95 -22.08
CA HIS A 3 -50.66 -26.72 -22.04
C HIS A 3 -50.77 -25.99 -20.69
N ALA A 4 -51.84 -26.22 -19.93
CA ALA A 4 -52.06 -25.55 -18.65
C ALA A 4 -51.04 -25.96 -17.58
N GLY A 5 -50.65 -27.25 -17.53
CA GLY A 5 -49.67 -27.74 -16.55
C GLY A 5 -48.23 -27.32 -16.85
N PHE A 6 -47.87 -27.15 -18.12
CA PHE A 6 -46.55 -26.65 -18.49
C PHE A 6 -46.41 -25.17 -18.13
N VAL A 7 -47.46 -24.37 -18.37
CA VAL A 7 -47.47 -22.94 -18.05
C VAL A 7 -47.34 -22.70 -16.54
N THR A 8 -47.98 -23.50 -15.68
CA THR A 8 -47.86 -23.35 -14.22
C THR A 8 -46.47 -23.70 -13.69
N ILE A 9 -45.83 -24.75 -14.23
CA ILE A 9 -44.45 -25.12 -13.86
C ILE A 9 -43.48 -24.02 -14.26
N LEU A 10 -43.62 -23.46 -15.47
CA LEU A 10 -42.76 -22.36 -15.91
C LEU A 10 -42.92 -21.12 -15.05
N ILE A 11 -44.15 -20.73 -14.70
CA ILE A 11 -44.40 -19.58 -13.82
C ILE A 11 -43.83 -19.84 -12.41
N GLY A 12 -43.95 -21.06 -11.88
CA GLY A 12 -43.38 -21.42 -10.58
C GLY A 12 -41.86 -21.30 -10.55
N VAL A 13 -41.19 -21.82 -11.59
CA VAL A 13 -39.72 -21.76 -11.70
C VAL A 13 -39.24 -20.32 -11.86
N THR A 14 -39.90 -19.51 -12.70
CA THR A 14 -39.49 -18.11 -12.88
C THR A 14 -39.67 -17.30 -11.61
N VAL A 15 -40.81 -17.43 -10.91
CA VAL A 15 -41.05 -16.74 -9.63
C VAL A 15 -40.01 -17.16 -8.58
N ALA A 16 -39.73 -18.46 -8.45
CA ALA A 16 -38.71 -18.95 -7.51
C ALA A 16 -37.31 -18.40 -7.83
N THR A 17 -36.91 -18.35 -9.10
CA THR A 17 -35.61 -17.79 -9.51
C THR A 17 -35.51 -16.28 -9.28
N VAL A 18 -36.57 -15.52 -9.55
CA VAL A 18 -36.61 -14.07 -9.33
C VAL A 18 -36.56 -13.76 -7.84
N LEU A 19 -37.33 -14.50 -7.01
CA LEU A 19 -37.27 -14.36 -5.56
C LEU A 19 -35.89 -14.73 -5.03
N TYR A 20 -35.29 -15.82 -5.50
CA TYR A 20 -33.93 -16.18 -5.12
C TYR A 20 -32.92 -15.08 -5.48
N PHE A 21 -33.05 -14.44 -6.63
CA PHE A 21 -32.15 -13.35 -7.01
C PHE A 21 -32.40 -12.06 -6.21
N MET A 22 -33.66 -11.71 -5.96
CA MET A 22 -34.03 -10.51 -5.19
C MET A 22 -33.68 -10.66 -3.71
N PHE A 23 -33.80 -11.86 -3.13
CA PHE A 23 -33.54 -12.13 -1.71
C PHE A 23 -32.15 -12.71 -1.43
N GLY A 24 -31.54 -13.42 -2.38
CA GLY A 24 -30.27 -14.14 -2.24
C GLY A 24 -29.01 -13.28 -2.42
N THR A 25 -29.14 -12.00 -2.79
CA THR A 25 -27.98 -11.11 -2.91
C THR A 25 -27.64 -10.33 -1.63
N ASN A 26 -28.27 -10.62 -0.50
CA ASN A 26 -27.93 -9.94 0.77
C ASN A 26 -26.81 -10.67 1.54
N LYS A 27 -25.63 -10.72 0.94
CA LYS A 27 -24.38 -10.90 1.68
C LYS A 27 -24.00 -9.52 2.21
N PRO A 28 -23.95 -9.24 3.53
CA PRO A 28 -23.46 -7.95 4.03
C PRO A 28 -21.99 -7.79 3.64
N ARG A 29 -21.75 -7.06 2.55
CA ARG A 29 -20.44 -6.95 1.89
C ARG A 29 -19.42 -6.19 2.76
N THR A 30 -19.90 -5.41 3.72
CA THR A 30 -19.08 -4.52 4.55
C THR A 30 -18.14 -5.24 5.51
N ALA A 31 -18.53 -6.37 6.12
CA ALA A 31 -17.66 -7.07 7.07
C ALA A 31 -16.56 -7.91 6.40
N GLN A 32 -16.84 -8.51 5.24
CA GLN A 32 -15.85 -9.30 4.51
C GLN A 32 -14.86 -8.46 3.71
N GLN A 33 -15.30 -7.33 3.13
CA GLN A 33 -14.37 -6.43 2.43
C GLN A 33 -13.32 -5.81 3.37
N TYR A 34 -13.68 -5.52 4.62
CA TYR A 34 -12.72 -5.04 5.63
C TYR A 34 -11.66 -6.09 5.97
N TYR A 35 -12.05 -7.37 6.08
CA TYR A 35 -11.13 -8.46 6.41
C TYR A 35 -10.21 -8.80 5.22
N GLU A 36 -10.69 -8.74 3.98
CA GLU A 36 -9.88 -9.02 2.79
C GLU A 36 -8.88 -7.88 2.49
N HIS A 37 -9.28 -6.62 2.68
CA HIS A 37 -8.40 -5.45 2.43
C HIS A 37 -7.31 -5.26 3.50
N ALA A 38 -7.50 -5.80 4.71
CA ALA A 38 -6.50 -5.74 5.78
C ALA A 38 -5.36 -6.76 5.64
N TYR A 39 -5.60 -7.90 4.98
CA TYR A 39 -4.57 -8.93 4.76
C TYR A 39 -3.63 -8.63 3.59
N ASP A 40 -4.10 -7.87 2.60
CA ASP A 40 -3.29 -7.56 1.41
C ASP A 40 -2.20 -6.52 1.70
N TYR A 41 -2.46 -5.57 2.60
CA TYR A 41 -1.47 -4.55 2.98
C TYR A 41 -0.19 -5.13 3.63
N HIS A 42 -0.28 -6.32 4.22
CA HIS A 42 0.83 -6.90 4.99
C HIS A 42 1.70 -7.89 4.20
N SER A 43 1.33 -8.21 2.96
CA SER A 43 2.05 -9.20 2.13
C SER A 43 3.10 -8.59 1.20
N GLU A 44 3.06 -7.27 0.99
CA GLU A 44 4.01 -6.53 0.16
C GLU A 44 4.78 -5.45 0.94
N ARG A 45 5.33 -5.79 2.11
CA ARG A 45 6.65 -5.22 2.39
C ARG A 45 7.66 -6.15 1.71
N PRO A 46 7.98 -5.95 0.40
CA PRO A 46 9.18 -6.55 -0.12
C PRO A 46 10.26 -6.10 0.83
N ASN A 47 10.97 -7.08 1.35
CA ASN A 47 12.17 -6.93 2.14
C ASN A 47 12.94 -5.69 1.64
N ARG A 48 12.84 -4.55 2.33
CA ARG A 48 13.53 -3.30 1.95
C ARG A 48 15.02 -3.41 2.28
N LEU A 49 15.63 -4.49 1.86
CA LEU A 49 17.09 -4.59 1.67
C LEU A 49 17.58 -3.62 0.58
N PHE A 50 16.65 -2.95 -0.13
CA PHE A 50 16.89 -1.87 -1.10
C PHE A 50 16.52 -0.47 -0.56
N ASP A 51 16.52 -0.23 0.75
CA ASP A 51 16.38 1.14 1.33
C ASP A 51 17.61 2.05 1.06
N SER A 52 18.44 1.70 0.07
CA SER A 52 19.66 2.43 -0.31
C SER A 52 19.55 3.14 -1.66
N GLU A 53 18.39 3.07 -2.33
CA GLU A 53 18.19 3.62 -3.68
C GLU A 53 17.43 4.96 -3.68
N GLU A 54 16.91 5.40 -2.53
CA GLU A 54 16.16 6.66 -2.39
C GLU A 54 16.77 7.55 -1.30
N CYS A 55 16.82 8.86 -1.54
CA CYS A 55 17.29 9.81 -0.55
C CYS A 55 16.18 10.12 0.45
N SER A 56 16.34 9.75 1.72
CA SER A 56 15.31 9.95 2.75
C SER A 56 15.07 11.42 3.16
N ILE A 57 15.80 12.38 2.58
CA ILE A 57 15.60 13.82 2.81
C ILE A 57 14.60 14.40 1.80
N CYS A 58 14.75 14.04 0.52
CA CYS A 58 13.93 14.60 -0.57
C CYS A 58 12.97 13.58 -1.19
N LEU A 59 13.04 12.32 -0.76
CA LEU A 59 12.22 11.21 -1.24
C LEU A 59 12.33 10.97 -2.76
N LEU A 60 13.52 11.22 -3.31
CA LEU A 60 13.82 11.01 -4.73
C LEU A 60 14.92 9.95 -4.89
N PRO A 61 14.93 9.24 -6.03
CA PRO A 61 15.96 8.24 -6.31
C PRO A 61 17.39 8.81 -6.21
N LEU A 62 18.30 8.04 -5.62
CA LEU A 62 19.72 8.33 -5.52
C LEU A 62 20.43 8.21 -6.88
N ILE A 63 19.85 7.44 -7.80
CA ILE A 63 20.30 7.37 -9.19
C ILE A 63 20.23 8.75 -9.85
N ASN A 64 21.24 9.09 -10.65
CA ASN A 64 21.35 10.34 -11.43
C ASN A 64 21.80 11.61 -10.67
N LYS A 65 22.18 11.53 -9.39
CA LYS A 65 22.75 12.68 -8.64
C LYS A 65 23.98 12.27 -7.84
N ALA A 66 24.83 13.24 -7.52
CA ALA A 66 25.95 13.00 -6.62
C ALA A 66 25.42 12.56 -5.24
N THR A 67 25.86 11.38 -4.78
CA THR A 67 25.48 10.83 -3.48
C THR A 67 26.62 10.95 -2.48
N TYR A 68 26.29 11.03 -1.20
CA TYR A 68 27.22 11.04 -0.10
C TYR A 68 26.83 9.93 0.90
N ILE A 69 27.80 9.10 1.26
CA ILE A 69 27.63 8.02 2.23
C ILE A 69 28.30 8.46 3.53
N LEU A 70 27.52 8.49 4.61
CA LEU A 70 28.05 8.84 5.94
C LEU A 70 28.86 7.68 6.54
N PRO A 71 29.67 7.93 7.58
CA PRO A 71 30.35 6.88 8.35
C PRO A 71 29.40 5.80 8.90
N CYS A 72 28.15 6.19 9.21
CA CYS A 72 27.09 5.27 9.63
C CYS A 72 26.48 4.44 8.48
N LYS A 73 27.05 4.52 7.27
CA LYS A 73 26.65 3.80 6.03
C LYS A 73 25.32 4.22 5.40
N HIS A 74 24.68 5.26 5.91
CA HIS A 74 23.47 5.81 5.28
C HIS A 74 23.83 6.74 4.11
N GLN A 75 23.07 6.64 3.01
CA GLN A 75 23.31 7.35 1.76
C GLN A 75 22.25 8.43 1.49
N PHE A 76 22.70 9.59 1.01
CA PHE A 76 21.85 10.74 0.68
C PHE A 76 22.37 11.43 -0.58
N HIS A 77 21.57 12.29 -1.22
CA HIS A 77 22.13 13.24 -2.19
C HIS A 77 23.07 14.22 -1.48
N LYS A 78 24.20 14.53 -2.13
CA LYS A 78 25.20 15.47 -1.62
C LYS A 78 24.57 16.83 -1.26
N ASN A 79 23.73 17.36 -2.15
CA ASN A 79 23.05 18.63 -1.90
C ASN A 79 22.10 18.55 -0.70
N CYS A 80 21.33 17.47 -0.59
CA CYS A 80 20.38 17.29 0.52
C CYS A 80 21.09 17.20 1.87
N ILE A 81 22.21 16.46 1.93
CA ILE A 81 22.94 16.33 3.18
C ILE A 81 23.74 17.58 3.54
N ASP A 82 24.25 18.33 2.55
CA ASP A 82 24.94 19.60 2.80
C ASP A 82 23.97 20.67 3.33
N GLU A 83 22.78 20.80 2.73
CA GLU A 83 21.71 21.66 3.23
C GLU A 83 21.27 21.29 4.65
N TRP A 84 21.12 19.99 4.91
CA TRP A 84 20.79 19.49 6.25
C TRP A 84 21.79 19.96 7.31
N ARG A 85 23.10 19.93 7.00
CA ARG A 85 24.15 20.39 7.92
C ARG A 85 24.07 21.88 8.18
N HIS A 86 23.79 22.69 7.16
CA HIS A 86 23.70 24.14 7.29
C HIS A 86 22.47 24.57 8.09
N GLN A 87 21.36 23.86 7.91
CA GLN A 87 20.09 24.18 8.58
C GLN A 87 19.99 23.65 10.00
N ALA A 88 20.83 22.68 10.39
CA ALA A 88 20.89 22.13 11.73
C ALA A 88 21.46 23.17 12.73
N GLN A 89 20.63 24.13 13.14
CA GLN A 89 20.94 25.17 14.12
C GLN A 89 21.20 24.54 15.50
N GLY A 90 22.47 24.19 15.77
CA GLY A 90 22.92 23.69 17.07
C GLY A 90 22.90 22.17 17.24
N HIS A 91 22.28 21.43 16.32
CA HIS A 91 22.49 19.99 16.23
C HIS A 91 23.79 19.77 15.47
N ARG A 92 24.78 19.12 16.10
CA ARG A 92 26.00 18.67 15.43
C ARG A 92 25.64 17.95 14.12
N ALA A 93 26.54 17.90 13.15
CA ALA A 93 26.29 17.16 11.91
C ALA A 93 25.98 15.67 12.24
N LEU A 94 24.68 15.36 12.37
CA LEU A 94 24.12 14.09 12.82
C LEU A 94 23.23 13.52 11.72
N CYS A 95 23.34 12.22 11.50
CA CYS A 95 22.64 11.52 10.44
C CYS A 95 21.10 11.65 10.61
N PRO A 96 20.34 12.02 9.56
CA PRO A 96 18.88 12.08 9.64
C PRO A 96 18.21 10.76 10.03
N LEU A 97 18.83 9.63 9.70
CA LEU A 97 18.27 8.28 9.93
C LEU A 97 18.62 7.73 11.32
N CYS A 98 19.89 7.81 11.73
CA CYS A 98 20.37 7.16 12.94
C CYS A 98 20.98 8.09 13.98
N ARG A 99 21.03 9.41 13.70
CA ARG A 99 21.60 10.45 14.57
C ARG A 99 23.08 10.24 14.94
N SER A 100 23.80 9.37 14.24
CA SER A 100 25.26 9.23 14.40
C SER A 100 25.98 10.46 13.85
N PRO A 101 27.12 10.86 14.46
CA PRO A 101 27.90 12.00 13.98
C PRO A 101 28.50 11.72 12.58
N PHE A 102 28.84 12.80 11.87
CA PHE A 102 29.49 12.75 10.55
C PHE A 102 31.01 12.48 10.62
N THR A 103 31.54 12.22 11.82
CA THR A 103 32.98 12.04 12.13
C THR A 103 33.54 10.75 11.57
#